data_AF-A0A450VNG9-F1
#
_entry.id   AF-A0A450VNG9-F1
#
_cell.length_a   1.000
_cell.length_b   1.000
_cell.length_c   1.000
_cell.angle_alpha   90.00
_cell.angle_beta   90.00
_cell.angle_gamma   90.00
#
_symmetry.space_group_name_H-M   'P 1'
#
loop_
_entity.id
_entity.type
_entity.pdbx_description
1 polymer ?
#
loop_
_entity_poly.entity_id
_entity_poly.type
_entity_poly.pdbx_seq_one_letter_code
_entity_poly.pdbx_strand_id
1 'polypeptide(L)'
;MDEITQFQLIGSVERTSGNFLLPVLEALLEAFPFVVRGFHSDNGSEYINKRLAGLLGKLHIREFTKSRARRINDNARVESKNGSVLPKHLGYAHIPSRFASKVNIFTQQVLSPYLNFHRPCFFPIEVTDNKRRIRK
;
A
#
# COMPACT_ATOMS: atom_id res chain seq x y z
N MET A 1 -2.09 0.90 1.03
CA MET A 1 -3.30 1.65 0.59
C MET A 1 -4.36 1.40 1.64
N ASP A 2 -5.11 2.44 2.00
CA ASP A 2 -6.18 2.34 3.00
C ASP A 2 -7.51 1.93 2.37
N GLU A 3 -8.16 0.94 2.97
CA GLU A 3 -9.37 0.33 2.39
C GLU A 3 -10.63 1.18 2.53
N ILE A 4 -10.62 2.15 3.45
CA ILE A 4 -11.77 3.01 3.77
C ILE A 4 -11.63 4.33 2.99
N THR A 5 -10.65 5.15 3.36
CA THR A 5 -10.39 6.49 2.81
C THR A 5 -9.80 6.47 1.40
N GLN A 6 -9.31 5.32 0.95
CA GLN A 6 -8.56 5.17 -0.31
C GLN A 6 -7.24 5.93 -0.35
N PHE A 7 -6.79 6.46 0.79
CA PHE A 7 -5.50 7.12 0.91
C PHE A 7 -4.37 6.16 0.58
N GLN A 8 -3.36 6.64 -0.14
CA GLN A 8 -2.27 5.79 -0.61
C GLN A 8 -0.93 6.46 -0.43
N LEU A 9 0.07 5.63 -0.13
CA LEU A 9 1.47 6.03 -0.11
C LEU A 9 2.23 5.03 -0.98
N ILE A 10 3.21 5.52 -1.73
CA ILE A 10 3.99 4.73 -2.70
C ILE A 10 5.44 4.71 -2.26
N GLY A 11 5.95 3.54 -1.90
CA GLY A 11 7.36 3.32 -1.57
C GLY A 11 8.11 2.64 -2.71
N SER A 12 9.42 2.89 -2.81
CA SER A 12 10.34 2.17 -3.68
C SER A 12 11.53 1.64 -2.89
N VAL A 13 11.92 0.40 -3.18
CA VAL A 13 13.02 -0.30 -2.51
C VAL A 13 13.98 -0.88 -3.54
N GLU A 14 15.26 -0.95 -3.19
CA GLU A 14 16.29 -1.50 -4.09
C GLU A 14 16.11 -3.00 -4.32
N ARG A 15 15.60 -3.72 -3.32
CA ARG A 15 15.36 -5.17 -3.33
C ARG A 15 14.13 -5.52 -2.51
N THR A 16 13.43 -6.56 -2.94
CA THR A 16 12.28 -7.14 -2.23
C THR A 16 12.73 -8.08 -1.11
N SER A 17 13.52 -7.57 -0.17
CA SER A 17 13.86 -8.32 1.06
C SER A 17 13.53 -7.48 2.29
N GLY A 18 13.24 -8.16 3.40
CA GLY A 18 12.77 -7.51 4.63
C GLY A 18 13.68 -6.38 5.12
N ASN A 19 15.00 -6.47 4.90
CA ASN A 19 15.95 -5.44 5.34
C ASN A 19 15.80 -4.11 4.59
N PHE A 20 15.45 -4.15 3.30
CA PHE A 20 15.21 -2.93 2.51
C PHE A 20 13.78 -2.43 2.65
N LEU A 21 12.84 -3.36 2.85
CA LEU A 21 11.42 -3.04 2.96
C LEU A 21 11.06 -2.40 4.29
N LEU A 22 11.58 -2.91 5.41
CA LEU A 22 11.18 -2.47 6.75
C LEU A 22 11.39 -0.98 7.00
N PRO A 23 12.54 -0.37 6.66
CA PRO A 23 12.72 1.07 6.88
C PRO A 23 11.74 1.92 6.04
N VAL A 24 11.46 1.49 4.80
CA VAL A 24 10.49 2.19 3.95
C VAL A 24 9.08 2.03 4.51
N LEU A 25 8.72 0.82 4.95
CA LEU A 25 7.41 0.55 5.54
C LEU A 25 7.18 1.31 6.85
N GLU A 26 8.20 1.41 7.70
CA GLU A 26 8.18 2.23 8.93
C GLU A 26 7.90 3.69 8.59
N ALA A 27 8.66 4.29 7.65
CA ALA A 27 8.42 5.65 7.20
C ALA A 27 7.02 5.86 6.58
N LEU A 28 6.52 4.88 5.82
CA LEU A 28 5.18 4.90 5.25
C LEU A 28 4.09 4.90 6.33
N LEU A 29 4.24 4.08 7.37
CA LEU A 29 3.29 3.99 8.47
C LEU A 29 3.32 5.25 9.34
N GLU A 30 4.50 5.85 9.56
CA GLU A 30 4.63 7.13 10.25
C GLU A 30 4.02 8.30 9.46
N ALA A 31 4.16 8.29 8.14
CA ALA A 31 3.58 9.31 7.26
C ALA A 31 2.06 9.15 7.04
N PHE A 32 1.48 8.02 7.48
CA PHE A 32 0.06 7.75 7.28
C PHE A 32 -0.79 8.52 8.31
N PRO A 33 -1.71 9.40 7.88
CA PRO A 33 -2.34 10.37 8.76
C PRO A 33 -3.52 9.83 9.58
N PHE A 34 -3.82 8.53 9.50
CA PHE A 34 -4.97 7.92 10.16
C PHE A 34 -4.56 6.79 11.11
N VAL A 35 -5.43 6.48 12.07
CA VAL A 35 -5.23 5.36 12.99
C VAL A 35 -5.32 4.04 12.21
N VAL A 36 -4.23 3.29 12.20
CA VAL A 36 -4.16 1.97 11.56
C VAL A 36 -4.74 0.91 12.51
N ARG A 37 -5.89 0.33 12.15
CA ARG A 37 -6.52 -0.74 12.95
C ARG A 37 -5.94 -2.12 12.68
N GLY A 38 -5.62 -2.37 11.41
CA GLY A 38 -5.06 -3.62 10.94
C GLY A 38 -4.16 -3.41 9.74
N PHE A 39 -3.27 -4.37 9.53
CA PHE A 39 -2.34 -4.40 8.41
C PHE A 39 -2.54 -5.69 7.62
N HIS A 40 -2.86 -5.55 6.33
CA HIS A 40 -2.97 -6.66 5.39
C HIS A 40 -1.74 -6.68 4.48
N SER A 41 -1.06 -7.82 4.41
CA SER A 41 0.01 -8.06 3.44
C SER A 41 -0.36 -9.16 2.46
N ASP A 42 0.39 -9.24 1.36
CA ASP A 42 0.41 -10.47 0.59
C ASP A 42 1.11 -11.61 1.38
N ASN A 43 1.22 -12.78 0.76
CA ASN A 43 1.89 -13.94 1.35
C ASN A 43 3.42 -13.91 1.19
N GLY A 44 4.02 -12.72 0.97
CA GLY A 44 5.45 -12.51 0.89
C GLY A 44 6.16 -12.80 2.21
N SER A 45 7.27 -13.53 2.14
CA SER A 45 8.07 -13.86 3.34
C SER A 45 8.75 -12.64 3.95
N GLU A 46 8.91 -11.57 3.18
CA GLU A 46 9.42 -10.27 3.61
C GLU A 46 8.55 -9.62 4.70
N TYR A 47 7.25 -9.91 4.73
CA TYR A 47 6.32 -9.42 5.74
C TYR A 47 6.21 -10.36 6.96
N ILE A 48 6.68 -11.60 6.86
CA ILE A 48 6.60 -12.58 7.95
C ILE A 48 7.91 -12.59 8.73
N ASN A 49 8.18 -11.54 9.50
CA ASN A 49 9.40 -11.43 10.29
C ASN A 49 9.17 -10.79 11.68
N LYS A 50 10.03 -11.15 12.66
CA LYS A 50 9.92 -10.67 14.05
C LYS A 50 10.04 -9.15 14.16
N ARG A 51 10.77 -8.51 13.23
CA ARG A 51 10.98 -7.06 13.24
C ARG A 51 9.71 -6.31 12.81
N LEU A 52 8.97 -6.82 11.82
CA LEU A 52 7.65 -6.30 11.45
C LEU A 52 6.66 -6.49 12.59
N ALA A 53 6.61 -7.67 13.20
CA ALA A 53 5.76 -7.91 14.36
C ALA A 53 6.05 -6.91 15.50
N GLY A 54 7.33 -6.63 15.77
CA GLY A 54 7.74 -5.60 16.72
C GLY A 54 7.31 -4.18 16.32
N LEU A 55 7.44 -3.82 15.04
CA LEU A 55 7.00 -2.53 14.52
C LEU A 55 5.48 -2.35 14.66
N LEU A 56 4.70 -3.35 14.23
CA LEU A 56 3.23 -3.33 14.35
C LEU A 56 2.80 -3.24 15.83
N GLY A 57 3.49 -3.96 16.71
CA GLY A 57 3.28 -3.87 18.16
C GLY A 57 3.54 -2.46 18.72
N LYS A 58 4.65 -1.81 18.33
CA LYS A 58 4.97 -0.42 18.72
C LYS A 58 3.91 0.57 18.24
N LEU A 59 3.38 0.37 17.04
CA LEU A 59 2.34 1.20 16.45
C LEU A 59 0.93 0.85 16.93
N HIS A 60 0.80 -0.10 17.88
CA HIS A 60 -0.47 -0.61 18.40
C HIS A 60 -1.44 -1.15 17.34
N ILE A 61 -0.90 -1.67 16.23
CA ILE A 61 -1.66 -2.31 15.16
C ILE A 61 -1.97 -3.73 15.61
N ARG A 62 -3.22 -3.99 15.98
CA ARG A 62 -3.63 -5.24 16.66
C ARG A 62 -3.88 -6.39 15.68
N GLU A 63 -4.30 -6.07 14.47
CA GLU A 63 -4.69 -7.06 13.47
C GLU A 63 -3.62 -7.14 12.37
N PHE A 64 -3.05 -8.33 12.17
CA PHE A 64 -2.22 -8.63 11.02
C PHE A 64 -2.86 -9.77 10.25
N THR A 65 -3.17 -9.52 8.98
CA THR A 65 -3.76 -10.53 8.09
C THR A 65 -2.91 -10.67 6.84
N LYS A 66 -3.00 -11.84 6.20
CA LYS A 66 -2.30 -12.09 4.94
C LYS A 66 -3.22 -12.71 3.91
N SER A 67 -2.94 -12.45 2.64
CA SER A 67 -3.69 -13.07 1.54
C SER A 67 -3.55 -14.59 1.55
N ARG A 68 -4.58 -15.28 1.04
CA ARG A 68 -4.56 -16.74 0.94
C ARG A 68 -3.62 -17.20 -0.18
N ALA A 69 -3.01 -18.36 0.01
CA ALA A 69 -2.16 -18.96 -1.01
C ALA A 69 -2.94 -19.17 -2.32
N ARG A 70 -2.38 -18.69 -3.44
CA ARG A 70 -2.95 -18.79 -4.80
C ARG A 70 -4.30 -18.07 -4.99
N ARG A 71 -4.56 -16.99 -4.23
CA ARG A 71 -5.76 -16.16 -4.39
C ARG A 71 -5.43 -14.72 -4.77
N ILE A 72 -5.42 -14.44 -6.06
CA ILE A 72 -5.06 -13.13 -6.64
C ILE A 72 -6.04 -12.02 -6.21
N ASN A 73 -7.32 -12.37 -6.06
CA ASN A 73 -8.35 -11.37 -5.76
C ASN A 73 -8.25 -10.73 -4.37
N ASP A 74 -7.47 -11.30 -3.44
CA ASP A 74 -7.32 -10.77 -2.09
C ASP A 74 -6.61 -9.39 -2.10
N ASN A 75 -5.78 -9.10 -3.12
CA ASN A 75 -5.04 -7.82 -3.26
C ASN A 75 -5.48 -6.97 -4.46
N ALA A 76 -6.61 -7.31 -5.10
CA ALA A 76 -7.01 -6.73 -6.39
C ALA A 76 -7.06 -5.19 -6.40
N ARG A 77 -7.45 -4.56 -5.28
CA ARG A 77 -7.51 -3.08 -5.18
C ARG A 77 -6.12 -2.45 -5.26
N VAL A 78 -5.14 -3.04 -4.56
CA VAL A 78 -3.75 -2.56 -4.57
C VAL A 78 -3.12 -2.79 -5.95
N GLU A 79 -3.32 -3.97 -6.53
CA GLU A 79 -2.79 -4.32 -7.85
C GLU A 79 -3.35 -3.42 -8.96
N SER A 80 -4.68 -3.21 -8.97
CA SER A 80 -5.33 -2.33 -9.94
C SER A 80 -4.83 -0.88 -9.84
N LYS A 81 -4.60 -0.39 -8.61
CA LYS A 81 -4.08 0.95 -8.37
C LYS A 81 -2.62 1.08 -8.80
N ASN A 82 -1.79 0.10 -8.47
CA ASN A 82 -0.40 0.06 -8.93
C ASN A 82 -0.31 0.03 -10.45
N GLY A 83 -1.11 -0.81 -11.12
CA GLY A 83 -1.13 -0.93 -12.58
C GLY A 83 -1.62 0.33 -13.31
N SER A 84 -2.48 1.13 -12.69
CA SER A 84 -2.99 2.37 -13.29
C SER A 84 -2.14 3.61 -12.96
N VAL A 85 -1.53 3.66 -11.77
CA VAL A 85 -0.78 4.81 -11.29
C VAL A 85 0.68 4.75 -11.71
N LEU A 86 1.38 3.64 -11.45
CA LEU A 86 2.84 3.59 -11.58
C LEU A 86 3.30 3.78 -13.04
N PRO A 87 2.76 3.06 -14.04
CA PRO A 87 3.22 3.24 -15.43
C PRO A 87 2.93 4.62 -15.99
N LYS A 88 1.84 5.26 -15.53
CA LYS A 88 1.46 6.62 -15.94
C LYS A 88 2.46 7.68 -15.47
N HIS A 89 3.08 7.48 -14.31
CA HIS A 89 3.97 8.47 -13.69
C HIS A 89 5.46 8.13 -13.81
N LEU A 90 5.81 6.85 -13.82
CA LEU A 90 7.19 6.37 -13.89
C LEU A 90 7.57 5.84 -15.28
N GLY A 91 6.59 5.69 -16.18
CA GLY A 91 6.78 5.07 -17.49
C GLY A 91 6.82 3.54 -17.41
N TYR A 92 7.03 2.93 -18.58
CA TYR A 92 7.08 1.47 -18.75
C TYR A 92 8.51 0.91 -18.78
N ALA A 93 9.53 1.77 -18.79
CA ALA A 93 10.92 1.36 -18.85
C ALA A 93 11.39 0.80 -17.50
N HIS A 94 12.26 -0.20 -17.55
CA HIS A 94 12.87 -0.73 -16.35
C HIS A 94 13.77 0.33 -15.68
N ILE A 95 13.51 0.61 -14.40
CA ILE A 95 14.32 1.53 -13.59
C ILE A 95 15.34 0.70 -12.78
N PRO A 96 16.66 0.87 -13.02
CA PRO A 96 17.67 0.16 -12.25
C PRO A 96 17.56 0.40 -10.74
N SER A 97 17.77 -0.65 -9.94
CA SER A 97 17.63 -0.62 -8.47
C SER A 97 18.45 0.46 -7.77
N ARG A 98 19.63 0.83 -8.31
CA ARG A 98 20.45 1.95 -7.81
C ARG A 98 19.73 3.30 -7.75
N PHE A 99 18.61 3.44 -8.47
CA PHE A 99 17.78 4.65 -8.45
C PHE A 99 16.61 4.56 -7.47
N ALA A 100 16.38 3.43 -6.79
CA ALA A 100 15.22 3.24 -5.92
C ALA A 100 15.13 4.31 -4.83
N SER A 101 16.25 4.73 -4.24
CA SER A 101 16.27 5.83 -3.27
C SER A 101 15.76 7.16 -3.85
N LYS A 102 16.16 7.51 -5.09
CA LYS A 102 15.69 8.73 -5.77
C LYS A 102 14.20 8.61 -6.14
N VAL A 103 13.79 7.45 -6.63
CA VAL A 103 12.38 7.16 -6.93
C VAL A 103 11.55 7.23 -5.67
N ASN A 104 12.02 6.67 -4.55
CA ASN A 104 11.33 6.68 -3.27
C ASN A 104 11.11 8.12 -2.77
N ILE A 105 12.12 8.98 -2.86
CA ILE A 105 11.98 10.41 -2.51
C ILE A 105 10.88 11.05 -3.36
N PHE A 106 10.91 10.86 -4.69
CA PHE A 106 9.87 11.39 -5.58
C PHE A 106 8.48 10.83 -5.25
N THR A 107 8.36 9.52 -5.03
CA THR A 107 7.08 8.90 -4.78
C THR A 107 6.48 9.31 -3.44
N GLN A 108 7.31 9.52 -2.42
CA GLN A 108 6.90 9.98 -1.10
C GLN A 108 6.56 11.47 -1.08
N GLN A 109 7.44 12.34 -1.59
CA GLN A 109 7.31 13.78 -1.43
C GLN A 109 6.41 14.45 -2.47
N VAL A 110 6.28 13.84 -3.65
CA VAL A 110 5.56 14.44 -4.78
C VAL A 110 4.36 13.60 -5.17
N LEU A 111 4.58 12.32 -5.53
CA LEU A 111 3.53 11.52 -6.14
C LEU A 111 2.41 11.16 -5.15
N SER A 112 2.75 10.73 -3.93
CA SER A 112 1.74 10.34 -2.95
C SER A 112 0.85 11.54 -2.55
N PRO A 113 1.39 12.73 -2.20
CA PRO A 113 0.57 13.93 -2.00
C PRO A 113 -0.26 14.29 -3.23
N TYR A 114 0.34 14.27 -4.43
CA TYR A 114 -0.38 14.57 -5.67
C TYR A 114 -1.61 13.68 -5.86
N LEU A 115 -1.46 12.38 -5.66
CA LEU A 115 -2.55 11.43 -5.83
C LEU A 115 -3.62 11.58 -4.74
N ASN A 116 -3.24 11.88 -3.50
CA ASN A 116 -4.23 12.00 -2.42
C ASN A 116 -5.00 13.32 -2.46
N PHE A 117 -4.36 14.43 -2.87
CA PHE A 117 -4.97 15.77 -2.82
C PHE A 117 -5.49 16.27 -4.17
N HIS A 118 -4.93 15.81 -5.30
CA HIS A 118 -5.29 16.34 -6.62
C HIS A 118 -5.87 15.29 -7.58
N ARG A 119 -5.58 14.00 -7.36
CA ARG A 119 -6.07 12.89 -8.19
C ARG A 119 -6.55 11.70 -7.35
N PRO A 120 -7.48 11.90 -6.39
CA PRO A 120 -7.91 10.80 -5.55
C PRO A 120 -8.60 9.72 -6.39
N CYS A 121 -8.14 8.48 -6.24
CA CYS A 121 -8.69 7.32 -6.93
C CYS A 121 -9.51 6.49 -5.96
N PHE A 122 -10.84 6.58 -6.08
CA PHE A 122 -11.79 5.83 -5.28
C PHE A 122 -12.29 4.59 -6.02
N PHE A 123 -12.48 3.49 -5.30
CA PHE A 123 -13.26 2.36 -5.78
C PHE A 123 -14.73 2.54 -5.39
N PRO A 124 -15.68 2.08 -6.22
CA PRO A 124 -17.10 2.12 -5.87
C PRO A 124 -17.36 1.32 -4.59
N ILE A 125 -18.24 1.86 -3.75
CA ILE A 125 -18.67 1.23 -2.50
C ILE A 125 -20.08 0.73 -2.72
N GLU A 126 -20.33 -0.55 -2.42
CA GLU A 126 -21.67 -1.12 -2.49
C GLU A 126 -22.51 -0.61 -1.32
N VAL A 127 -23.63 0.06 -1.61
CA VAL A 127 -24.59 0.53 -0.62
C VAL A 127 -25.86 -0.31 -0.74
N THR A 128 -26.27 -0.91 0.37
CA THR A 128 -27.52 -1.68 0.43
C THR A 128 -28.67 -0.76 0.84
N ASP A 129 -29.68 -0.64 -0.01
CA ASP A 129 -30.92 0.11 0.27
C ASP A 129 -31.77 -0.62 1.33
N ASN A 130 -32.72 0.09 1.97
CA ASN A 130 -33.70 -0.45 2.91
C ASN A 130 -34.52 -1.61 2.33
N LYS A 131 -34.57 -1.73 0.99
CA LYS A 131 -35.20 -2.83 0.25
C LYS A 131 -34.25 -3.99 -0.10
N ARG A 132 -33.06 -4.08 0.54
CA ARG A 132 -31.99 -5.07 0.26
C ARG A 132 -31.49 -5.08 -1.19
N ARG A 133 -31.62 -3.96 -1.90
CA ARG A 133 -31.06 -3.82 -3.26
C ARG A 133 -29.65 -3.24 -3.16
N ILE A 134 -28.69 -3.89 -3.81
CA ILE A 134 -27.31 -3.43 -3.90
C ILE A 134 -27.25 -2.32 -4.96
N ARG A 135 -26.81 -1.13 -4.56
CA ARG A 135 -26.43 -0.05 -5.48
C ARG A 135 -24.91 0.09 -5.46
N LYS A 136 -24.32 0.28 -6.63
CA LYS A 136 -22.88 0.49 -6.82
C LYS A 136 -22.56 1.96 -7.04
#